data_AF-A0A965WYG9-F1
#
_entry.id   AF-A0A965WYG9-F1
#
_cell.length_a   1.000
_cell.length_b   1.000
_cell.length_c   1.000
_cell.angle_alpha   90.00
_cell.angle_beta   90.00
_cell.angle_gamma   90.00
#
_symmetry.space_group_name_H-M   'P 1'
#
loop_
_entity.id
_entity.type
_entity.pdbx_description
1 polymer ?
#
loop_
_entity_poly.entity_id
_entity_poly.type
_entity_poly.pdbx_seq_one_letter_code
_entity_poly.pdbx_strand_id
1 'polypeptide(L)'
;DFMTIGTIPNTTNQTGIVRITKDLDVDITGKQVLLIEDIIRTGLTTAYLVQNLKARQAASVKVCSLLVNPDQQLINVPLAYSGFEISQTWLIGYGMDIAEKGRNLPYIAEIDRNGRT
;
A
#
# COMPACT_ATOMS: atom_id res chain seq x y z
N ASP A 1 9.41 -2.94 11.67
CA ASP A 1 8.23 -2.64 12.50
C ASP A 1 7.01 -2.54 11.60
N PHE A 2 5.80 -2.53 12.15
CA PHE A 2 4.54 -2.57 11.39
C PHE A 2 3.63 -1.41 11.78
N MET A 3 2.96 -0.85 10.78
CA MET A 3 1.86 0.10 10.97
C MET A 3 0.54 -0.58 10.58
N THR A 4 -0.54 -0.20 11.24
CA THR A 4 -1.89 -0.55 10.80
C THR A 4 -2.64 0.72 10.49
N ILE A 5 -3.26 0.74 9.31
CA ILE A 5 -4.04 1.86 8.82
C ILE A 5 -5.47 1.41 8.52
N GLY A 6 -6.42 2.32 8.64
CA GLY A 6 -7.82 2.09 8.34
C GLY A 6 -8.44 3.28 7.61
N THR A 7 -9.62 3.05 7.04
CA THR A 7 -10.42 4.12 6.44
C THR A 7 -10.97 5.05 7.51
N ILE A 8 -11.16 6.32 7.17
CA ILE A 8 -11.86 7.27 8.04
C ILE A 8 -13.36 7.20 7.67
N PRO A 9 -14.27 6.99 8.64
CA PRO A 9 -15.70 7.01 8.38
C PRO A 9 -16.13 8.35 7.78
N ASN A 10 -16.99 8.32 6.76
CA ASN A 10 -17.56 9.49 6.10
C ASN A 10 -16.58 10.40 5.33
N THR A 11 -15.35 9.94 5.06
CA THR A 11 -14.45 10.62 4.11
C THR A 11 -14.48 9.93 2.76
N THR A 12 -14.47 10.69 1.66
CA THR A 12 -14.30 10.15 0.32
C THR A 12 -12.91 9.50 0.17
N ASN A 13 -12.88 8.24 -0.26
CA ASN A 13 -11.65 7.46 -0.53
C ASN A 13 -10.71 8.13 -1.56
N GLN A 14 -11.18 9.15 -2.28
CA GLN A 14 -10.40 9.89 -3.28
C GLN A 14 -9.24 10.71 -2.68
N THR A 15 -9.21 10.96 -1.37
CA THR A 15 -8.13 11.73 -0.75
C THR A 15 -6.90 10.88 -0.41
N GLY A 16 -7.04 9.55 -0.29
CA GLY A 16 -6.00 8.64 0.22
C GLY A 16 -5.61 8.86 1.68
N ILE A 17 -6.35 9.71 2.40
CA ILE A 17 -6.13 9.94 3.83
C ILE A 17 -6.62 8.71 4.59
N VAL A 18 -5.78 8.22 5.48
CA VAL A 18 -6.06 7.05 6.33
C VAL A 18 -5.89 7.39 7.80
N ARG A 19 -6.59 6.65 8.65
CA ARG A 19 -6.37 6.69 10.10
C ARG A 19 -5.28 5.68 10.45
N ILE A 20 -4.20 6.13 11.08
CA ILE A 20 -3.22 5.24 11.70
C ILE A 20 -3.83 4.69 13.00
N THR A 21 -4.03 3.38 13.06
CA THR A 21 -4.59 2.67 14.24
C THR A 21 -3.51 2.02 15.07
N LYS A 22 -2.42 1.57 14.43
CA LYS A 22 -1.15 1.25 15.08
C LYS A 22 -0.04 2.04 14.41
N ASP A 23 0.70 2.79 15.22
CA ASP A 23 1.87 3.55 14.79
C ASP A 23 3.17 2.76 15.01
N LEU A 24 4.29 3.30 14.54
CA LEU A 24 5.63 2.76 14.77
C LEU A 24 5.99 2.81 16.25
N ASP A 25 6.48 1.71 16.78
CA ASP A 25 7.06 1.59 18.12
C ASP A 25 8.52 2.12 18.14
N VAL A 26 9.15 2.22 16.96
CA VAL A 26 10.54 2.67 16.79
C VAL A 26 10.65 4.12 16.33
N ASP A 27 11.57 4.88 16.94
CA ASP A 27 11.97 6.18 16.41
C ASP A 27 12.71 6.01 15.07
N ILE A 28 12.32 6.81 14.07
CA ILE A 28 12.87 6.79 12.72
C ILE A 28 13.66 8.05 12.37
N THR A 29 13.84 8.97 13.32
CA THR A 29 14.62 10.20 13.14
C THR A 29 16.03 9.87 12.63
N GLY A 30 16.41 10.49 11.51
CA GLY A 30 17.71 10.27 10.87
C GLY A 30 17.92 8.89 10.25
N LYS A 31 16.90 8.02 10.19
CA LYS A 31 17.00 6.66 9.63
C LYS A 31 16.62 6.61 8.15
N GLN A 32 17.22 5.67 7.43
CA GLN A 32 16.78 5.31 6.08
C GLN A 32 15.62 4.33 6.18
N VAL A 33 14.46 4.69 5.64
CA VAL A 33 13.23 3.91 5.73
C VAL A 33 12.85 3.35 4.37
N LEU A 34 12.53 2.05 4.33
CA LEU A 34 11.95 1.38 3.18
C LEU A 34 10.52 0.95 3.55
N LEU A 35 9.52 1.59 2.93
CA LEU A 35 8.12 1.22 3.04
C LEU A 35 7.85 0.04 2.09
N ILE A 36 7.30 -1.06 2.62
CA ILE A 36 6.95 -2.26 1.84
C ILE A 36 5.43 -2.30 1.67
N GLU A 37 4.98 -2.33 0.43
CA GLU A 37 3.57 -2.42 0.03
C GLU A 37 3.31 -3.73 -0.73
N ASP A 38 2.10 -4.25 -0.62
CA ASP A 38 1.63 -5.36 -1.45
C ASP A 38 1.27 -4.85 -2.86
N ILE A 39 0.49 -3.77 -2.94
CA ILE A 39 0.00 -3.23 -4.20
C ILE A 39 -0.12 -1.70 -4.18
N ILE A 40 0.45 -1.06 -5.21
CA ILE A 40 0.25 0.37 -5.47
C ILE A 40 -0.70 0.52 -6.65
N ARG A 41 -1.90 1.06 -6.39
CA ARG A 41 -2.84 1.49 -7.44
C ARG A 41 -2.73 2.99 -7.68
N THR A 42 -3.58 3.79 -7.03
CA THR A 42 -3.58 5.25 -7.20
C THR A 42 -2.35 5.95 -6.63
N GLY A 43 -1.65 5.30 -5.68
CA GLY A 43 -0.50 5.85 -4.97
C GLY A 43 -0.85 6.82 -3.85
N LEU A 44 -2.12 7.17 -3.63
CA LEU A 44 -2.52 8.20 -2.68
C LEU A 44 -2.21 7.81 -1.22
N THR A 45 -2.57 6.60 -0.80
CA THR A 45 -2.28 6.10 0.56
C THR A 45 -0.77 6.02 0.80
N THR A 46 -0.02 5.45 -0.15
CA THR A 46 1.43 5.36 -0.08
C THR A 46 2.07 6.75 -0.02
N ALA A 47 1.58 7.73 -0.80
CA ALA A 47 2.05 9.10 -0.74
C ALA A 47 1.79 9.75 0.63
N TYR A 48 0.60 9.54 1.21
CA TYR A 48 0.28 9.98 2.57
C TYR A 48 1.25 9.38 3.60
N LEU A 49 1.50 8.06 3.55
CA LEU A 49 2.45 7.39 4.45
C LEU A 49 3.87 7.92 4.27
N VAL A 50 4.33 8.11 3.03
CA VAL A 50 5.65 8.68 2.73
C VAL A 50 5.78 10.09 3.33
N GLN A 51 4.75 10.93 3.21
CA GLN A 51 4.75 12.26 3.81
C GLN A 51 4.75 12.18 5.34
N ASN A 52 3.97 11.29 5.94
CA ASN A 52 3.94 11.08 7.39
C ASN A 52 5.32 10.65 7.93
N LEU A 53 5.98 9.70 7.26
CA LEU A 53 7.30 9.21 7.64
C LEU A 53 8.39 10.29 7.46
N LYS A 54 8.32 11.09 6.39
CA LYS A 54 9.22 12.24 6.20
C LYS A 54 9.04 13.32 7.27
N ALA A 55 7.80 13.59 7.68
CA ALA A 55 7.50 14.56 8.74
C ALA A 55 8.11 14.16 10.10
N ARG A 56 8.36 12.87 10.31
CA ARG A 56 9.11 12.31 11.47
C ARG A 56 10.63 12.38 11.30
N GLN A 57 11.12 13.19 10.37
CA GLN A 57 12.55 13.43 10.15
C GLN A 57 13.36 12.17 9.79
N ALA A 58 12.75 11.20 9.10
CA ALA A 58 13.51 10.13 8.45
C ALA A 58 14.53 10.72 7.47
N ALA A 59 15.76 10.18 7.45
CA ALA A 59 16.81 10.65 6.53
C ALA A 59 16.45 10.37 5.06
N SER A 60 15.76 9.26 4.80
CA SER A 60 15.18 8.96 3.49
C SER A 60 13.97 8.06 3.64
N VAL A 61 13.05 8.14 2.67
CA VAL A 61 11.91 7.22 2.55
C VAL A 61 11.85 6.74 1.11
N LYS A 62 12.05 5.43 0.91
CA LYS A 62 11.88 4.74 -0.37
C LYS A 62 10.70 3.78 -0.27
N VAL A 63 10.13 3.41 -1.42
CA VAL A 63 9.03 2.45 -1.50
C VAL A 63 9.46 1.21 -2.28
N CYS A 64 9.07 0.03 -1.78
CA CYS A 64 9.12 -1.25 -2.47
C CYS A 64 7.69 -1.78 -2.56
N SER A 65 7.24 -2.17 -3.75
CA SER A 65 5.92 -2.78 -3.93
C SER A 65 6.03 -4.10 -4.66
N LEU A 66 5.27 -5.10 -4.23
CA LEU A 66 5.15 -6.34 -4.99
C LEU A 66 4.42 -6.11 -6.32
N LEU A 67 3.30 -5.38 -6.29
CA LEU A 67 2.49 -5.09 -7.47
C LEU A 67 2.34 -3.58 -7.70
N VAL A 68 2.34 -3.16 -8.95
CA VAL A 68 2.11 -1.76 -9.34
C VAL A 68 1.14 -1.71 -10.50
N ASN A 69 0.09 -0.90 -10.38
CA ASN A 69 -0.82 -0.60 -11.49
C ASN A 69 -0.46 0.78 -12.06
N PRO A 70 0.32 0.86 -13.15
CA PRO A 70 0.73 2.14 -13.73
C PRO A 70 -0.46 2.93 -14.29
N ASP A 71 -1.49 2.25 -14.80
CA ASP A 71 -2.67 2.86 -15.43
C ASP A 71 -3.58 3.62 -14.45
N GLN A 72 -3.44 3.38 -13.15
CA GLN A 72 -4.27 4.00 -12.11
C GLN A 72 -3.53 5.04 -11.27
N GLN A 73 -2.22 5.23 -11.45
CA GLN A 73 -1.46 6.17 -10.64
C GLN A 73 -1.95 7.60 -10.84
N LEU A 74 -2.31 8.25 -9.73
CA LEU A 74 -2.69 9.66 -9.70
C LEU A 74 -1.56 10.53 -9.14
N ILE A 75 -0.58 9.92 -8.46
CA ILE A 75 0.55 10.60 -7.84
C ILE A 75 1.81 9.73 -7.89
N ASN A 76 2.94 10.38 -8.11
CA ASN A 76 4.24 9.73 -8.06
C ASN A 76 4.69 9.54 -6.60
N VAL A 77 5.15 8.34 -6.28
CA VAL A 77 5.79 7.98 -5.00
C VAL A 77 7.26 7.62 -5.24
N PRO A 78 8.15 7.71 -4.24
CA PRO A 78 9.58 7.37 -4.40
C PRO A 78 9.78 5.84 -4.48
N LEU A 79 9.19 5.21 -5.49
CA LEU A 79 9.27 3.79 -5.79
C LEU A 79 10.69 3.45 -6.25
N ALA A 80 11.41 2.73 -5.41
CA ALA A 80 12.77 2.28 -5.68
C ALA A 80 12.81 0.83 -6.17
N TYR A 81 11.80 0.03 -5.81
CA TYR A 81 11.72 -1.39 -6.16
C TYR A 81 10.28 -1.75 -6.53
N SER A 82 10.11 -2.41 -7.68
CA SER A 82 8.83 -2.95 -8.14
C SER A 82 9.00 -4.43 -8.44
N GLY A 83 8.03 -5.25 -8.06
CA GLY A 83 7.96 -6.65 -8.44
C GLY A 83 7.36 -6.83 -9.84
N PHE A 84 6.06 -6.60 -9.97
CA PHE A 84 5.31 -6.82 -11.20
C PHE A 84 4.36 -5.67 -11.50
N GLU A 85 4.24 -5.34 -12.79
CA GLU A 85 3.18 -4.45 -13.27
C GLU A 85 1.91 -5.26 -13.54
N ILE A 86 0.76 -4.67 -13.20
CA ILE A 86 -0.55 -5.29 -13.36
C ILE A 86 -1.51 -4.32 -14.06
N SER A 87 -2.45 -4.87 -14.81
CA SER A 87 -3.57 -4.12 -15.39
C SER A 87 -4.67 -3.89 -14.34
N GLN A 88 -5.77 -3.24 -14.75
CA GLN A 88 -6.94 -3.00 -13.87
C GLN A 88 -7.74 -4.28 -13.60
N THR A 89 -7.22 -5.14 -12.74
CA THR A 89 -7.84 -6.40 -12.35
C THR A 89 -8.04 -6.51 -10.84
N TRP A 90 -8.97 -7.38 -10.43
CA TRP A 90 -9.18 -7.74 -9.03
C TRP A 90 -8.29 -8.93 -8.71
N LEU A 91 -7.47 -8.79 -7.68
CA LEU A 91 -6.46 -9.77 -7.30
C LEU A 91 -6.71 -10.29 -5.89
N ILE A 92 -6.42 -11.56 -5.68
CA ILE A 92 -6.51 -12.25 -4.39
C ILE A 92 -5.26 -13.10 -4.16
N GLY A 93 -4.94 -13.37 -2.90
CA GLY A 93 -3.81 -14.22 -2.53
C GLY A 93 -2.56 -13.45 -2.14
N TYR A 94 -1.59 -14.17 -1.59
CA TYR A 94 -0.32 -13.60 -1.13
C TYR A 94 -0.48 -12.37 -0.21
N GLY A 95 -1.40 -12.47 0.75
CA GLY A 95 -1.75 -11.39 1.68
C GLY A 95 -2.95 -10.52 1.25
N MET A 96 -3.30 -10.48 -0.04
CA MET A 96 -4.48 -9.77 -0.55
C MET A 96 -5.75 -10.60 -0.34
N ASP A 97 -6.88 -9.91 -0.13
CA ASP A 97 -8.14 -10.55 0.24
C ASP A 97 -9.35 -10.01 -0.53
N ILE A 98 -10.45 -10.79 -0.44
CA ILE A 98 -11.80 -10.28 -0.56
C ILE A 98 -12.60 -10.74 0.65
N ALA A 99 -13.20 -9.78 1.35
CA ALA A 99 -13.97 -10.02 2.57
C ALA A 99 -13.18 -10.90 3.58
N GLU A 100 -11.90 -10.57 3.75
CA GLU A 100 -10.93 -11.25 4.61
C GLU A 100 -10.58 -12.69 4.20
N LYS A 101 -10.98 -13.13 3.00
CA LYS A 101 -10.67 -14.47 2.48
C LYS A 101 -9.58 -14.41 1.42
N GLY A 102 -8.77 -15.48 1.36
CA GLY A 102 -7.79 -15.71 0.31
C GLY A 102 -6.36 -15.25 0.63
N ARG A 103 -6.13 -14.50 1.72
CA ARG A 103 -4.78 -14.01 2.11
C ARG A 103 -3.73 -15.11 2.17
N ASN A 104 -4.13 -16.33 2.50
CA ASN A 104 -3.26 -17.49 2.70
C ASN A 104 -2.92 -18.26 1.41
N LEU A 105 -3.46 -17.87 0.25
CA LEU A 105 -3.10 -18.52 -1.02
C LEU A 105 -1.63 -18.24 -1.34
N PRO A 106 -0.83 -19.26 -1.72
CA PRO A 106 0.60 -19.11 -1.97
C PRO A 106 0.90 -18.51 -3.36
N TYR A 107 -0.14 -18.05 -4.06
CA TYR A 107 -0.08 -17.46 -5.39
C TYR A 107 -1.00 -16.24 -5.44
N ILE A 108 -0.79 -15.41 -6.46
CA ILE A 108 -1.67 -14.30 -6.80
C ILE A 108 -2.58 -14.79 -7.93
N ALA A 109 -3.89 -14.60 -7.78
CA ALA A 109 -4.87 -14.94 -8.80
C ALA A 109 -5.71 -13.72 -9.16
N GLU A 110 -6.03 -13.59 -10.44
CA GLU A 110 -7.09 -12.70 -10.90
C GLU A 110 -8.46 -13.33 -10.66
N ILE A 111 -9.45 -12.51 -10.36
CA ILE A 111 -10.84 -12.93 -10.17
C ILE A 111 -11.81 -11.98 -10.87
N ASP A 112 -12.98 -12.48 -11.24
CA ASP A 112 -14.08 -11.68 -11.74
C ASP A 112 -14.65 -10.77 -10.65
N ARG A 113 -15.43 -9.76 -11.04
CA ARG A 113 -16.08 -8.82 -10.11
C ARG A 113 -17.05 -9.49 -9.12
N ASN A 114 -17.42 -10.75 -9.35
CA ASN A 114 -18.30 -11.55 -8.49
C ASN A 114 -17.50 -12.50 -7.57
N GLY A 115 -16.17 -12.44 -7.57
CA GLY A 115 -15.29 -13.27 -6.75
C GLY A 115 -15.10 -14.69 -7.27
N ARG A 116 -15.37 -14.96 -8.55
CA ARG A 116 -15.08 -16.23 -9.21
C ARG A 116 -13.73 -16.15 -9.92
N THR A 117 -12.90 -17.16 -9.74
CA THR A 117 -11.66 -17.39 -10.51
C THR A 117 -11.96 -17.86 -11.91
#